data_AF-A0A382BZN4-F1
#
_entry.id   AF-A0A382BZN4-F1
#
_cell.length_a   1.000
_cell.length_b   1.000
_cell.length_c   1.000
_cell.angle_alpha   90.00
_cell.angle_beta   90.00
_cell.angle_gamma   90.00
#
_symmetry.space_group_name_H-M   'P 1'
#
loop_
_entity.id
_entity.type
_entity.pdbx_description
1 polymer ?
#
loop_
_entity_poly.entity_id
_entity_poly.type
_entity_poly.pdbx_seq_one_letter_code
_entity_poly.pdbx_strand_id
1 'polypeptide(L)' 'PCRFIGVAINSRTAEEPAFRAERDRIESEWNLPACDVFRKNAEPLVETVLEMLKD' A
#
# COMPACT_ATOMS: atom_id res chain seq x y z
N PRO A 1 20.10 6.39 4.83
CA PRO A 1 18.90 5.78 5.44
C PRO A 1 17.71 6.06 4.53
N CYS A 2 16.86 5.07 4.25
CA CYS A 2 15.66 5.24 3.41
C CYS A 2 14.43 5.31 4.31
N ARG A 3 13.46 6.17 3.99
CA ARG A 3 12.18 6.25 4.71
C ARG A 3 11.23 5.19 4.18
N PHE A 4 10.64 4.41 5.08
CA PHE A 4 9.59 3.46 4.73
C PHE A 4 8.26 4.20 4.65
N ILE A 5 7.59 4.11 3.49
CA ILE A 5 6.43 4.95 3.16
C ILE A 5 5.14 4.15 2.92
N GLY A 6 5.22 2.83 2.77
CA GLY A 6 4.09 1.99 2.40
C GLY A 6 4.51 0.70 1.72
N VAL A 7 3.52 -0.14 1.40
CA VAL A 7 3.73 -1.49 0.86
C VAL A 7 2.98 -1.68 -0.45
N ALA A 8 3.69 -2.12 -1.49
CA ALA A 8 3.07 -2.59 -2.72
C ALA A 8 2.78 -4.10 -2.59
N ILE A 9 1.51 -4.48 -2.73
CA ILE A 9 1.05 -5.87 -2.67
C ILE A 9 0.96 -6.42 -4.09
N ASN A 10 1.54 -7.60 -4.33
CA ASN A 10 1.28 -8.33 -5.57
C ASN A 10 0.18 -9.37 -5.31
N SER A 11 -1.05 -9.07 -5.72
CA SER A 11 -2.22 -9.94 -5.54
C SER A 11 -2.62 -10.70 -6.82
N ARG A 12 -1.69 -10.88 -7.77
CA ARG A 12 -1.95 -11.46 -9.10
C ARG A 12 -2.75 -12.76 -9.07
N THR A 13 -2.51 -13.64 -8.10
CA THR A 13 -3.17 -14.94 -7.97
C THR A 13 -4.15 -15.01 -6.80
N ALA A 14 -4.40 -13.88 -6.13
CA ALA A 14 -5.26 -13.82 -4.96
C ALA A 14 -6.66 -13.33 -5.33
N GLU A 15 -7.65 -14.02 -4.78
CA GLU A 15 -9.04 -13.56 -4.85
C GLU A 15 -9.22 -12.25 -4.09
N GLU A 16 -10.21 -11.45 -4.49
CA GLU A 16 -10.46 -10.13 -3.88
C GLU A 16 -10.60 -10.18 -2.34
N PRO A 17 -11.28 -11.17 -1.71
CA PRO A 17 -11.35 -11.27 -0.26
C PRO A 17 -9.98 -11.48 0.40
N ALA A 18 -9.11 -12.30 -0.21
CA ALA A 18 -7.77 -12.57 0.31
C ALA A 18 -6.86 -11.34 0.19
N PHE A 19 -6.94 -10.63 -0.95
CA PHE A 19 -6.24 -9.35 -1.13
C PHE A 19 -6.65 -8.32 -0.08
N ARG A 20 -7.96 -8.14 0.16
CA ARG A 20 -8.44 -7.19 1.16
C ARG A 20 -7.97 -7.54 2.56
N ALA A 21 -8.09 -8.81 2.96
CA ALA A 21 -7.63 -9.24 4.27
C ALA A 21 -6.12 -8.98 4.48
N GLU A 22 -5.30 -9.24 3.46
CA GLU A 22 -3.87 -8.99 3.55
C GLU A 22 -3.52 -7.50 3.56
N ARG A 23 -4.20 -6.69 2.75
CA ARG A 23 -4.08 -5.24 2.79
C ARG A 23 -4.40 -4.69 4.17
N ASP A 24 -5.56 -5.05 4.72
CA ASP A 24 -6.03 -4.55 6.02
C ASP A 24 -5.07 -4.99 7.15
N ARG A 25 -4.51 -6.20 7.06
CA ARG A 25 -3.48 -6.69 7.98
C ARG A 25 -2.21 -5.85 7.92
N ILE A 26 -1.69 -5.58 6.73
CA ILE A 26 -0.47 -4.78 6.52
C ILE A 26 -0.68 -3.34 7.00
N GLU A 27 -1.82 -2.72 6.65
CA GLU A 27 -2.13 -1.35 7.08
C GLU A 27 -2.23 -1.26 8.60
N SER A 28 -2.86 -2.25 9.26
CA SER A 28 -2.93 -2.29 10.73
C SER A 28 -1.58 -2.55 11.39
N GLU A 29 -0.70 -3.35 10.79
CA GLU A 29 0.60 -3.71 11.36
C GLU A 29 1.58 -2.55 11.27
N TRP A 30 1.61 -1.87 10.12
CA TRP A 30 2.62 -0.87 9.81
C TRP A 30 2.14 0.57 9.97
N ASN A 31 0.83 0.79 10.08
CA ASN A 31 0.20 2.12 10.06
C ASN A 31 0.68 2.97 8.87
N LEU A 32 0.81 2.31 7.71
CA LEU A 32 1.26 2.85 6.44
C LEU A 32 0.36 2.29 5.34
N PRO A 33 0.17 3.01 4.21
CA PRO A 33 -0.69 2.55 3.14
C PRO A 33 -0.18 1.26 2.51
N ALA A 34 -1.12 0.36 2.17
CA ALA A 34 -0.83 -0.81 1.37
C ALA A 34 -1.78 -0.89 0.16
N CYS A 35 -1.24 -1.10 -1.03
CA CYS A 35 -2.08 -1.27 -2.22
C CYS A 35 -1.47 -2.23 -3.24
N ASP A 36 -2.34 -2.88 -4.02
CA ASP A 36 -1.89 -3.53 -5.25
C ASP A 36 -1.93 -2.53 -6.40
N VAL A 37 -0.73 -2.14 -6.84
CA VAL A 37 -0.49 -1.14 -7.87
C VAL A 37 -0.99 -1.58 -9.25
N PHE A 38 -1.07 -2.89 -9.50
CA PHE A 38 -1.56 -3.44 -10.76
C PHE A 38 -3.09 -3.61 -10.75
N ARG A 39 -3.66 -3.95 -9.60
CA ARG A 39 -5.11 -4.23 -9.46
C ARG A 39 -5.96 -2.98 -9.22
N LYS A 40 -5.47 -2.00 -8.45
CA LYS A 40 -6.24 -0.79 -8.08
C LYS A 40 -5.61 0.47 -8.68
N ASN A 41 -4.34 0.73 -8.36
CA ASN A 41 -3.42 1.77 -8.87
C ASN A 41 -2.36 2.04 -7.78
N ALA A 42 -1.37 2.89 -8.07
CA ALA A 42 -0.34 3.29 -7.10
C ALA A 42 -0.69 4.55 -6.29
N GLU A 43 -1.92 5.06 -6.38
CA GLU A 43 -2.33 6.35 -5.83
C GLU A 43 -2.01 6.50 -4.33
N PRO A 44 -2.32 5.52 -3.44
CA PRO A 44 -2.04 5.67 -2.00
C PRO A 44 -0.54 5.85 -1.67
N LEU A 45 0.33 5.18 -2.43
CA LEU A 45 1.78 5.29 -2.25
C LEU A 45 2.30 6.63 -2.78
N VAL A 46 1.76 7.09 -3.91
CA VAL A 46 2.14 8.38 -4.52
C VAL A 46 1.69 9.55 -3.64
N GLU A 47 0.45 9.51 -3.13
CA GLU A 47 -0.08 10.54 -2.22
C GLU A 47 0.80 10.71 -0.99
N THR A 48 1.24 9.60 -0.38
CA THR A 48 2.12 9.64 0.78
C THR A 48 3.46 10.33 0.47
N VAL A 49 4.05 10.05 -0.69
CA VAL A 49 5.29 10.73 -1.11
C VAL A 49 5.05 12.21 -1.35
N LEU A 50 3.93 12.58 -2.00
CA LEU A 50 3.60 13.96 -2.26
C LEU A 50 3.32 14.76 -0.98
N GLU A 51 2.71 14.13 0.03
CA GLU A 51 2.52 14.74 1.35
C GLU A 51 3.85 15.00 2.05
N MET A 52 4.78 14.04 1.99
CA MET A 52 6.13 14.20 2.56
C MET A 52 6.96 15.33 1.90
N LEU A 53 6.63 15.75 0.69
CA LEU A 53 7.30 16.87 0.00
C LEU A 53 6.75 18.25 0.40
N LYS A 54 5.61 18.29 1.11
CA LYS A 54 5.01 19.55 1.60
C LYS A 54 5.58 19.97 2.97
N ASP A 55 6.28 19.06 3.63
CA ASP A 55 7.06 19.30 4.85
C ASP A 55 8.45 19.89 4.52
#